data_AF-A0A0R2XJ00-F1
#
_entry.id   AF-A0A0R2XJ00-F1
#
_cell.length_a   1.000
_cell.length_b   1.000
_cell.length_c   1.000
_cell.angle_alpha   90.00
_cell.angle_beta   90.00
_cell.angle_gamma   90.00
#
_symmetry.space_group_name_H-M   'P 1'
#
loop_
_entity.id
_entity.type
_entity.pdbx_description
1 polymer ?
#
loop_
_entity_poly.entity_id
_entity_poly.type
_entity_poly.pdbx_seq_one_letter_code
_entity_poly.pdbx_strand_id
1 'polypeptide(L)'
;MRTTVTLDADVEQYIRNACQKRRKSFKRVLNDALRESLKPADTKRELLPPRAMGLTVGVDPRRLSDFADELEADAFLAAKNPATYKGTSK
;
A
#
# COMPACT_ATOMS: atom_id res chain seq x y z
N MET A 1 -38.16 -9.49 -0.22
CA MET A 1 -38.29 -10.67 0.65
C MET A 1 -38.66 -10.22 2.07
N ARG A 2 -39.46 -11.02 2.80
CA ARG A 2 -39.74 -10.80 4.24
C ARG A 2 -38.83 -11.73 5.03
N THR A 3 -38.03 -11.15 5.92
CA THR A 3 -37.08 -11.88 6.77
C THR A 3 -37.28 -11.41 8.20
N THR A 4 -37.23 -12.33 9.15
CA THR A 4 -37.21 -12.01 10.58
C THR A 4 -35.75 -12.05 11.03
N VAL A 5 -35.29 -10.97 11.66
CA VAL A 5 -33.91 -10.83 12.13
C VAL A 5 -33.97 -10.46 13.60
N THR A 6 -33.21 -11.17 14.44
CA THR A 6 -33.04 -10.84 15.85
C THR A 6 -31.94 -9.80 15.98
N LEU A 7 -32.19 -8.73 16.74
CA LEU A 7 -31.23 -7.65 16.97
C LEU A 7 -30.97 -7.55 18.47
N ASP A 8 -29.71 -7.26 18.82
CA ASP A 8 -29.36 -6.89 20.18
C ASP A 8 -29.94 -5.51 20.53
N ALA A 9 -30.15 -5.26 21.83
CA ALA A 9 -30.85 -4.07 22.30
C ALA A 9 -30.12 -2.76 21.95
N ASP A 10 -28.79 -2.79 21.92
CA ASP A 10 -27.94 -1.68 21.51
C ASP A 10 -28.06 -1.40 20.00
N VAL A 11 -28.04 -2.44 19.17
CA VAL A 11 -28.19 -2.34 17.71
C VAL A 11 -29.56 -1.78 17.35
N GLU A 12 -30.62 -2.22 18.02
CA GLU A 12 -31.97 -1.65 17.83
C GLU A 12 -31.97 -0.14 18.13
N GLN A 13 -31.34 0.28 19.24
CA GLN A 13 -31.27 1.68 19.62
C GLN A 13 -30.49 2.51 18.59
N TYR A 14 -29.39 1.99 18.05
CA TYR A 14 -28.63 2.65 16.99
C TYR A 14 -29.46 2.85 15.73
N ILE A 15 -30.24 1.85 15.33
CA ILE A 15 -31.12 1.96 14.16
C ILE A 15 -32.23 2.97 14.42
N ARG A 16 -32.85 2.98 15.60
CA ARG A 16 -33.88 3.97 15.98
C ARG A 16 -33.33 5.40 15.94
N ASN A 17 -32.15 5.63 16.50
CA ASN A 17 -31.47 6.93 16.45
C ASN A 17 -31.17 7.34 15.00
N ALA A 18 -30.71 6.41 14.16
CA ALA A 18 -30.47 6.66 12.74
C ALA A 18 -31.77 6.95 11.96
N CYS A 19 -32.90 6.34 12.32
CA CYS A 19 -34.21 6.64 11.75
C CYS A 19 -34.64 8.07 12.02
N GLN A 20 -34.47 8.55 13.27
CA GLN A 20 -34.77 9.93 13.64
C GLN A 20 -33.90 10.92 12.88
N LYS A 21 -32.57 10.68 12.84
CA LYS A 21 -31.61 11.54 12.13
C LYS A 21 -31.88 11.61 10.63
N ARG A 22 -32.15 10.47 9.99
CA ARG A 22 -32.32 10.38 8.53
C ARG A 22 -33.77 10.60 8.08
N ARG A 23 -34.74 10.72 9.01
CA ARG A 23 -36.20 10.76 8.77
C ARG A 23 -36.69 9.66 7.81
N LYS A 24 -36.22 8.43 8.05
CA LYS A 24 -36.52 7.24 7.23
C LYS A 24 -37.10 6.13 8.09
N SER A 25 -37.84 5.21 7.46
CA SER A 25 -38.40 4.05 8.15
C SER A 25 -37.31 3.05 8.58
N PHE A 26 -37.60 2.30 9.64
CA PHE A 26 -36.70 1.29 10.21
C PHE A 26 -36.14 0.32 9.17
N LYS A 27 -37.02 -0.25 8.33
CA LYS A 27 -36.64 -1.13 7.22
C LYS A 27 -35.65 -0.48 6.26
N ARG A 28 -35.84 0.81 5.93
CA ARG A 28 -34.98 1.51 4.97
C ARG A 28 -33.60 1.75 5.58
N VAL A 29 -33.54 2.19 6.83
CA VAL A 29 -32.28 2.42 7.53
C VAL A 29 -31.49 1.12 7.71
N LEU A 30 -32.15 0.03 8.13
CA LEU A 30 -31.52 -1.28 8.28
C LEU A 30 -30.93 -1.76 6.96
N ASN A 31 -31.71 -1.74 5.88
CA ASN A 31 -31.24 -2.19 4.57
C ASN A 31 -30.15 -1.29 4.00
N ASP A 32 -30.25 0.03 4.18
CA ASP A 32 -29.22 0.97 3.72
C ASP A 32 -27.89 0.73 4.45
N ALA A 33 -27.93 0.51 5.77
CA ALA A 33 -26.74 0.18 6.57
C ALA A 33 -26.10 -1.16 6.18
N LEU A 34 -26.92 -2.20 5.94
CA LEU A 34 -26.44 -3.49 5.44
C LEU A 34 -25.84 -3.39 4.04
N ARG A 35 -26.44 -2.59 3.16
CA ARG A 35 -25.89 -2.34 1.82
C ARG A 35 -24.57 -1.60 1.89
N GLU A 36 -24.45 -0.59 2.74
CA GLU A 36 -23.22 0.19 2.88
C GLU A 36 -22.07 -0.66 3.44
N SER A 37 -22.36 -1.57 4.36
CA SER A 37 -21.36 -2.45 4.97
C SER A 37 -20.99 -3.68 4.13
N LEU A 38 -21.97 -4.30 3.46
CA LEU A 38 -21.76 -5.55 2.71
C LEU A 38 -21.49 -5.32 1.23
N LYS A 39 -21.72 -4.11 0.70
CA LYS A 39 -21.34 -3.83 -0.68
C LYS A 39 -19.82 -3.93 -0.76
N PRO A 40 -19.27 -4.82 -1.60
CA PRO A 40 -17.84 -4.89 -1.80
C PRO A 40 -17.39 -3.51 -2.26
N ALA A 41 -16.54 -2.87 -1.47
CA ALA A 41 -15.87 -1.66 -1.89
C ALA A 41 -15.00 -2.09 -3.07
N ASP A 42 -15.29 -1.55 -4.25
CA ASP A 42 -14.35 -1.59 -5.37
C ASP A 42 -13.25 -0.58 -5.06
N THR A 43 -12.50 -0.84 -3.97
CA THR A 43 -11.40 -0.01 -3.52
C THR A 43 -10.22 -0.32 -4.42
N LYS A 44 -10.31 0.15 -5.66
CA LYS A 44 -9.11 0.53 -6.41
C LYS A 44 -8.44 1.59 -5.56
N ARG A 45 -7.46 1.16 -4.75
CA ARG A 45 -6.65 2.07 -3.94
C ARG A 45 -6.03 3.06 -4.92
N GLU A 46 -6.33 4.34 -4.73
CA GLU A 46 -5.69 5.40 -5.48
C GLU A 46 -4.23 5.42 -5.02
N LEU A 47 -3.35 4.82 -5.83
CA LEU A 47 -1.93 4.87 -5.60
C LEU A 47 -1.44 6.28 -5.96
N LEU A 48 -0.55 6.83 -5.15
CA LEU A 48 0.16 8.04 -5.52
C LEU A 48 0.93 7.79 -6.84
N PRO A 49 1.02 8.80 -7.72
CA PRO A 49 1.82 8.67 -8.93
C PRO A 49 3.28 8.35 -8.56
N PRO A 50 3.94 7.42 -9.28
CA PRO A 50 5.34 7.11 -9.03
C PRO A 50 6.21 8.33 -9.28
N ARG A 51 7.24 8.50 -8.45
CA ARG A 51 8.25 9.55 -8.61
C ARG A 51 9.60 8.92 -8.94
N ALA A 52 10.33 9.52 -9.87
CA ALA A 52 11.69 9.09 -10.17
C ALA A 52 12.58 9.30 -8.94
N MET A 53 13.14 8.20 -8.41
CA MET A 53 13.99 8.19 -7.21
C MET A 53 15.49 8.23 -7.54
N GLY A 54 15.86 8.26 -8.81
CA GLY A 54 17.27 8.32 -9.24
C GLY A 54 18.09 7.09 -8.85
N LEU A 55 17.43 5.94 -8.61
CA LEU A 55 18.09 4.70 -8.20
C LEU A 55 18.69 3.99 -9.42
N THR A 56 19.93 3.52 -9.27
CA THR A 56 20.63 2.73 -10.28
C THR A 56 20.59 1.25 -9.89
N VAL A 57 20.30 0.37 -10.85
CA VAL A 57 20.29 -1.08 -10.63
C VAL A 57 21.68 -1.54 -10.18
N GLY A 58 21.74 -2.35 -9.12
CA GLY A 58 22.99 -2.87 -8.57
C GLY A 58 23.73 -1.92 -7.61
N VAL A 59 23.28 -0.66 -7.46
CA VAL A 59 23.89 0.31 -6.54
C VAL A 59 22.95 0.55 -5.36
N ASP A 60 23.38 0.18 -4.15
CA ASP A 60 22.67 0.54 -2.92
C ASP A 60 23.13 1.92 -2.44
N PRO A 61 22.25 2.95 -2.46
CA PRO A 61 22.62 4.30 -2.04
C PRO A 61 22.98 4.39 -0.54
N ARG A 62 22.67 3.38 0.27
CA ARG A 62 23.05 3.35 1.69
C ARG A 62 24.46 2.83 1.93
N ARG A 63 25.10 2.23 0.91
CA ARG A 63 26.42 1.60 1.00
C ARG A 63 27.42 2.21 0.01
N LEU A 64 27.31 3.52 -0.22
CA LEU A 64 28.19 4.24 -1.15
C LEU A 64 29.66 4.22 -0.70
N SER A 65 29.94 4.13 0.60
CA SER A 65 31.31 4.01 1.12
C SER A 65 31.96 2.70 0.70
N ASP A 66 31.30 1.57 0.94
CA ASP A 66 31.80 0.25 0.53
C ASP A 66 32.02 0.18 -0.99
N PHE A 67 31.10 0.77 -1.77
CA PHE A 67 31.22 0.82 -3.22
C PHE A 67 32.40 1.68 -3.69
N ALA A 68 32.70 2.77 -2.97
CA ALA A 68 33.88 3.59 -3.26
C ALA A 68 35.18 2.82 -2.97
N ASP A 69 35.25 2.09 -1.85
CA ASP A 69 36.40 1.27 -1.48
C ASP A 69 36.67 0.17 -2.52
N GLU A 70 35.61 -0.48 -3.03
CA GLU A 70 35.71 -1.46 -4.11
C GLU A 70 36.28 -0.83 -5.39
N LEU A 71 35.77 0.33 -5.80
CA LEU A 71 36.26 1.06 -6.98
C LEU A 71 37.73 1.51 -6.83
N GLU A 72 38.15 1.90 -5.64
CA GLU A 72 39.54 2.27 -5.35
C GLU A 72 40.47 1.07 -5.46
N ALA A 73 40.09 -0.08 -4.89
CA ALA A 73 40.86 -1.32 -4.99
C ALA A 73 41.00 -1.77 -6.45
N ASP A 74 39.90 -1.70 -7.20
CA ASP A 74 39.81 -1.96 -8.63
C ASP A 74 40.76 -1.07 -9.44
N ALA A 75 40.72 0.25 -9.20
CA ALA A 75 41.61 1.21 -9.86
C ALA A 75 43.09 0.96 -9.55
N PHE A 76 43.41 0.61 -8.30
CA PHE A 76 44.78 0.28 -7.88
C PHE A 76 45.30 -0.98 -8.60
N LEU A 77 44.47 -2.01 -8.73
CA LEU A 77 44.81 -3.23 -9.47
C LEU A 77 45.02 -2.95 -10.97
N ALA A 78 44.16 -2.13 -11.57
CA ALA A 78 44.28 -1.71 -12.97
C ALA A 78 45.59 -0.95 -13.24
N ALA A 79 45.96 -0.02 -12.35
CA ALA A 79 47.20 0.76 -12.46
C ALA A 79 48.46 -0.11 -12.31
N LYS A 80 48.41 -1.13 -11.44
CA LYS A 80 49.54 -2.03 -11.18
C LYS A 80 49.78 -3.04 -12.31
N ASN A 81 48.74 -3.41 -13.06
CA ASN A 81 48.88 -4.31 -14.20
C ASN A 81 47.81 -4.05 -15.28
N PRO A 82 48.10 -3.20 -16.29
CA PRO A 82 47.12 -2.79 -17.29
C PRO A 82 46.66 -3.94 -18.21
N ALA A 83 47.39 -5.07 -18.24
CA ALA A 83 47.09 -6.21 -19.11
C ALA A 83 46.08 -7.21 -18.51
N THR A 84 45.72 -7.11 -17.22
CA THR A 84 44.87 -8.10 -16.53
C THR A 84 43.46 -7.62 -16.20
N TYR A 85 43.09 -6.40 -16.57
CA TYR A 85 41.79 -5.84 -16.18
C TYR A 85 40.65 -6.29 -17.12
N LYS A 86 40.08 -7.47 -16.88
CA LYS A 86 38.73 -7.83 -17.37
C LYS A 86 37.73 -7.42 -16.30
N GLY A 87 37.31 -6.16 -16.32
CA GLY A 87 36.20 -5.68 -15.49
C GLY A 87 34.99 -6.57 -15.71
N THR A 88 34.49 -7.17 -14.63
CA THR A 88 33.28 -7.97 -14.62
C THR A 88 32.10 -7.06 -14.90
N SER A 89 31.71 -6.97 -16.17
CA SER A 89 30.42 -6.40 -16.57
C SER A 89 29.32 -7.42 -16.26
N LYS A 90 28.50 -7.11 -15.25
CA LYS A 90 27.10 -7.54 -15.16
C LYS A 90 26.27 -6.47 -14.46
#